data_AF-A0A524PM16-F1
#
_entry.id   AF-A0A524PM16-F1
#
_cell.length_a   1.000
_cell.length_b   1.000
_cell.length_c   1.000
_cell.angle_alpha   90.00
_cell.angle_beta   90.00
_cell.angle_gamma   90.00
#
_symmetry.space_group_name_H-M   'P 1'
#
loop_
_entity.id
_entity.type
_entity.pdbx_description
1 polymer ?
#
loop_
_entity_poly.entity_id
_entity_poly.type
_entity_poly.pdbx_seq_one_letter_code
_entity_poly.pdbx_strand_id
1 'polypeptide(L)'
;LIFPEGTRSPTGQVGSFKSGAFRLALSTGVPVLQVIIDGTSLVLPKKGVIFSSGHPVKMKVLTPVSPVITGITDPDQMAKWFEDIEKKELALLKSLV
;
A
#
# COMPACT_ATOMS: atom_id res chain seq x y z
N LEU A 1 -2.00 -0.66 -11.82
CA LEU A 1 -2.22 -0.57 -10.35
C LEU A 1 -2.09 -1.97 -9.77
N ILE A 2 -1.27 -2.15 -8.74
CA ILE A 2 -1.06 -3.45 -8.09
C ILE A 2 -1.26 -3.28 -6.59
N PHE A 3 -2.01 -4.19 -5.96
CA PHE A 3 -2.12 -4.28 -4.50
C PHE A 3 -1.21 -5.41 -4.00
N PRO A 4 -0.05 -5.11 -3.40
CA PRO A 4 0.93 -6.13 -3.03
C PRO A 4 0.44 -7.09 -1.93
N GLU A 5 -0.55 -6.70 -1.12
CA GLU A 5 -1.24 -7.60 -0.17
C GLU A 5 -2.05 -8.71 -0.88
N GLY A 6 -2.50 -8.46 -2.10
CA GLY A 6 -3.29 -9.40 -2.92
C GLY A 6 -4.72 -9.67 -2.40
N THR A 7 -5.15 -9.05 -1.31
CA THR A 7 -6.52 -9.13 -0.80
C THR A 7 -6.85 -7.89 0.03
N ARG A 8 -8.14 -7.54 0.16
CA ARG A 8 -8.57 -6.47 1.07
C ARG A 8 -8.34 -6.88 2.52
N SER A 9 -7.85 -5.95 3.34
CA SER A 9 -7.70 -6.14 4.79
C SER A 9 -9.06 -6.25 5.48
N PRO A 10 -9.28 -7.23 6.38
CA PRO A 10 -10.49 -7.31 7.19
C PRO A 10 -10.49 -6.32 8.37
N THR A 11 -9.32 -5.84 8.80
CA THR A 11 -9.14 -5.00 9.99
C THR A 11 -8.75 -3.55 9.67
N GLY A 12 -8.46 -3.24 8.40
CA GLY A 12 -7.90 -1.94 8.00
C GLY A 12 -6.44 -1.73 8.43
N GLN A 13 -5.74 -2.82 8.79
CA GLN A 13 -4.29 -2.84 8.98
C GLN A 13 -3.61 -3.35 7.70
N VAL A 14 -2.40 -2.87 7.45
CA VAL A 14 -1.56 -3.29 6.32
C VAL A 14 -1.10 -4.73 6.55
N GLY A 15 -1.46 -5.61 5.62
CA GLY A 15 -1.03 -7.01 5.59
C GLY A 15 0.41 -7.18 5.11
N SER A 16 0.82 -8.44 4.89
CA SER A 16 2.13 -8.72 4.32
C SER A 16 2.15 -8.49 2.81
N PHE A 17 3.26 -7.94 2.30
CA PHE A 17 3.42 -7.68 0.88
C PHE A 17 4.02 -8.88 0.15
N LYS A 18 3.45 -9.20 -1.02
CA LYS A 18 4.01 -10.18 -1.96
C LYS A 18 5.06 -9.52 -2.86
N SER A 19 6.13 -10.23 -3.19
CA SER A 19 7.24 -9.73 -4.00
C SER A 19 6.94 -9.51 -5.49
N GLY A 20 5.82 -10.00 -6.02
CA GLY A 20 5.53 -9.97 -7.46
C GLY A 20 5.56 -8.56 -8.08
N ALA A 21 5.00 -7.56 -7.39
CA ALA A 21 5.02 -6.17 -7.85
C ALA A 21 6.46 -5.61 -7.93
N PHE A 22 7.29 -5.97 -6.96
CA PHE A 22 8.65 -5.49 -6.83
C PHE A 22 9.62 -6.20 -7.77
N ARG A 23 9.37 -7.49 -8.07
CA ARG A 23 10.05 -8.23 -9.15
C ARG A 23 9.88 -7.51 -10.49
N LEU A 24 8.66 -7.08 -10.78
CA LEU A 24 8.35 -6.32 -12.01
C LEU A 24 9.06 -4.96 -12.02
N ALA A 25 9.03 -4.23 -10.90
CA ALA A 25 9.70 -2.93 -10.81
C ALA A 25 11.21 -3.06 -11.02
N LEU A 26 11.85 -4.04 -10.37
CA LEU A 26 13.29 -4.30 -10.47
C LEU A 26 13.69 -4.74 -11.88
N SER A 27 12.92 -5.63 -12.53
CA SER A 27 13.25 -6.12 -13.87
C SER A 27 13.05 -5.07 -14.97
N THR A 28 12.16 -4.11 -14.76
CA THR A 28 11.86 -3.04 -15.73
C THR A 28 12.58 -1.74 -15.43
N GLY A 29 13.16 -1.59 -14.23
CA GLY A 29 13.75 -0.34 -13.76
C GLY A 29 12.75 0.81 -13.58
N VAL A 30 11.44 0.53 -13.61
CA VAL A 30 10.39 1.55 -13.54
C VAL A 30 10.16 1.98 -12.08
N PRO A 31 10.08 3.29 -11.79
CA PRO A 31 9.77 3.79 -10.45
C PRO A 31 8.41 3.31 -9.92
N VAL A 32 8.36 2.97 -8.63
CA VAL A 32 7.13 2.60 -7.93
C VAL A 32 6.57 3.83 -7.22
N LEU A 33 5.34 4.20 -7.53
CA LEU A 33 4.58 5.24 -6.83
C LEU A 33 3.66 4.59 -5.79
N GLN A 34 3.95 4.81 -4.51
CA GLN A 34 3.12 4.29 -3.43
C GLN A 34 1.95 5.23 -3.13
N VAL A 35 0.76 4.64 -3.00
CA VAL A 35 -0.49 5.33 -2.66
C VAL A 35 -1.10 4.63 -1.46
N ILE A 36 -1.33 5.40 -0.40
CA ILE A 36 -1.84 4.91 0.88
C ILE A 36 -3.28 5.37 1.01
N ILE A 37 -4.18 4.44 1.34
CA ILE A 37 -5.62 4.67 1.39
C ILE A 37 -6.13 4.25 2.76
N ASP A 38 -6.90 5.12 3.40
CA ASP A 38 -7.57 4.85 4.68
C ASP A 38 -9.07 5.17 4.61
N GLY A 39 -9.87 4.44 5.39
CA GLY A 39 -11.31 4.67 5.54
C GLY A 39 -12.21 3.98 4.50
N THR A 40 -11.69 3.46 3.39
CA THR A 40 -12.52 2.76 2.38
C THR A 40 -13.16 1.47 2.88
N SER A 41 -12.53 0.79 3.84
CA SER A 41 -13.08 -0.40 4.49
C SER A 41 -14.31 -0.11 5.34
N LEU A 42 -14.47 1.13 5.82
CA LEU A 42 -15.66 1.58 6.56
C LEU A 42 -16.84 1.78 5.63
N VAL A 43 -16.59 2.21 4.38
CA VAL A 43 -17.59 2.42 3.33
C VAL A 43 -18.08 1.10 2.73
N LEU A 44 -17.15 0.18 2.42
CA LEU A 44 -17.49 -1.14 1.92
C LEU A 44 -16.49 -2.20 2.45
N PRO A 45 -16.86 -2.90 3.54
CA PRO A 45 -16.01 -3.94 4.11
C PRO A 45 -15.71 -5.10 3.15
N LYS A 46 -14.70 -5.90 3.48
CA LYS A 46 -14.39 -7.13 2.75
C LYS A 46 -15.60 -8.06 2.75
N LYS A 47 -16.02 -8.54 1.57
CA LYS A 47 -17.26 -9.32 1.34
C LYS A 47 -18.57 -8.58 1.69
N GLY A 48 -18.50 -7.30 2.06
CA GLY A 48 -19.69 -6.47 2.23
C GLY A 48 -20.40 -6.27 0.90
N VAL A 49 -21.72 -6.17 0.96
CA VAL A 49 -22.61 -5.90 -0.19
C VAL A 49 -23.41 -4.61 -0.03
N ILE A 50 -23.39 -4.01 1.16
CA ILE A 50 -24.08 -2.75 1.48
C ILE A 50 -23.02 -1.66 1.63
N PHE A 51 -23.22 -0.55 0.94
CA PHE A 51 -22.38 0.65 1.07
C PHE A 51 -22.90 1.52 2.21
N SER A 52 -21.99 2.02 3.05
CA SER A 52 -22.26 3.02 4.08
C SER A 52 -21.63 4.36 3.70
N SER A 53 -22.31 5.46 4.03
CA SER A 53 -21.87 6.83 3.76
C SER A 53 -21.46 7.55 5.05
N GLY A 54 -20.77 8.69 4.92
CA GLY A 54 -20.40 9.54 6.05
C GLY A 54 -19.06 9.17 6.72
N HIS A 55 -18.31 8.23 6.15
CA HIS A 55 -16.96 7.89 6.59
C HIS A 55 -15.92 8.73 5.82
N PRO A 56 -14.98 9.40 6.51
CA PRO A 56 -13.89 10.09 5.83
C PRO A 56 -12.99 9.08 5.12
N VAL A 57 -12.68 9.35 3.85
CA VAL A 57 -11.69 8.59 3.07
C VAL A 57 -10.47 9.48 2.86
N LYS A 58 -9.31 8.99 3.27
CA LYS A 58 -8.05 9.70 3.14
C LYS A 58 -7.15 8.97 2.16
N MET A 59 -6.40 9.75 1.38
CA MET A 59 -5.40 9.22 0.46
C MET A 59 -4.11 10.04 0.59
N LYS A 60 -2.97 9.36 0.66
CA LYS A 60 -1.66 9.98 0.60
C LYS A 60 -0.87 9.37 -0.56
N VAL A 61 -0.40 10.23 -1.45
CA VAL A 61 0.50 9.86 -2.56
C VAL A 61 1.92 10.20 -2.13
N LEU A 62 2.82 9.22 -2.16
CA LEU A 62 4.22 9.41 -1.78
C LEU A 62 5.08 9.78 -2.99
N THR A 63 6.36 10.03 -2.75
CA THR A 63 7.34 10.25 -3.81
C THR A 63 7.60 8.95 -4.57
N PRO A 64 7.68 8.97 -5.92
CA PRO A 64 8.11 7.81 -6.69
C PRO A 64 9.48 7.33 -6.25
N VAL A 65 9.65 6.01 -6.12
CA VAL A 65 10.90 5.38 -5.73
C VAL A 65 11.44 4.58 -6.90
N SER A 66 12.60 4.99 -7.42
CA SER A 66 13.28 4.25 -8.48
C SER A 66 14.03 3.04 -7.91
N PRO A 67 13.75 1.80 -8.37
CA PRO A 67 14.49 0.61 -7.95
C PRO A 67 16.00 0.77 -8.18
N VAL A 68 16.39 1.42 -9.27
CA VAL A 68 17.80 1.66 -9.66
C VAL A 68 18.55 2.50 -8.62
N ILE A 69 17.88 3.50 -8.03
CA ILE A 69 18.51 4.42 -7.06
C ILE A 69 18.58 3.79 -5.67
N THR A 70 17.59 2.97 -5.31
CA THR A 70 17.54 2.36 -3.97
C THR A 70 18.66 1.37 -3.70
N GLY A 71 19.25 0.77 -4.75
CA GLY A 71 20.26 -0.29 -4.62
C GLY A 71 19.72 -1.61 -4.06
N ILE A 72 18.41 -1.71 -3.76
CA ILE A 72 17.77 -2.95 -3.33
C ILE A 72 17.61 -3.83 -4.57
N THR A 73 18.18 -5.03 -4.53
CA THR A 73 18.13 -5.99 -5.65
C THR A 73 17.23 -7.19 -5.36
N ASP A 74 17.00 -7.49 -4.08
CA ASP A 74 16.08 -8.53 -3.65
C ASP A 74 14.63 -8.04 -3.64
N PRO A 75 13.72 -8.63 -4.43
CA PRO A 75 12.31 -8.26 -4.46
C PRO A 75 11.58 -8.43 -3.14
N ASP A 76 11.97 -9.41 -2.32
CA ASP A 76 11.33 -9.67 -1.02
C ASP A 76 11.76 -8.60 0.00
N GLN A 77 13.04 -8.21 0.00
CA GLN A 77 13.53 -7.05 0.75
C GLN A 77 12.84 -5.74 0.32
N MET A 78 12.67 -5.52 -0.98
CA MET A 78 11.98 -4.33 -1.49
C MET A 78 10.52 -4.32 -1.03
N ALA A 79 9.84 -5.47 -1.12
CA ALA A 79 8.47 -5.60 -0.64
C ALA A 79 8.34 -5.22 0.83
N LYS A 80 9.26 -5.72 1.67
CA LYS A 80 9.29 -5.41 3.09
C LYS A 80 9.52 -3.93 3.36
N TRP A 81 10.42 -3.30 2.62
CA TRP A 81 10.70 -1.86 2.74
C TRP A 81 9.46 -0.99 2.44
N PHE A 82 8.73 -1.28 1.36
CA PHE A 82 7.48 -0.58 1.06
C PHE A 82 6.38 -0.85 2.08
N GLU A 83 6.29 -2.09 2.58
CA GLU A 83 5.33 -2.47 3.64
C GLU A 83 5.56 -1.64 4.91
N ASP A 84 6.82 -1.48 5.33
CA ASP A 84 7.18 -0.72 6.53
C ASP A 84 6.89 0.78 6.38
N ILE A 85 7.13 1.34 5.19
CA ILE A 85 6.71 2.71 4.85
C ILE A 85 5.19 2.83 4.93
N GLU A 86 4.45 1.90 4.32
CA GLU A 86 2.98 1.95 4.31
C GLU A 86 2.41 1.91 5.72
N LYS A 87 2.93 1.04 6.59
CA LYS A 87 2.51 0.94 7.99
C LYS A 87 2.74 2.24 8.75
N LYS A 88 3.92 2.83 8.60
CA LYS A 88 4.28 4.11 9.25
C LYS A 88 3.37 5.24 8.76
N GLU A 89 3.24 5.36 7.45
CA GLU A 89 2.50 6.46 6.82
C GLU A 89 0.98 6.32 7.00
N LEU A 90 0.45 5.10 7.03
CA LEU A 90 -0.96 4.85 7.37
C LEU A 90 -1.24 5.24 8.83
N ALA A 91 -0.33 4.94 9.76
CA ALA A 91 -0.47 5.36 11.15
C ALA A 91 -0.51 6.90 11.28
N LEU A 92 0.37 7.60 10.56
CA LEU A 92 0.35 9.07 10.49
C LEU A 92 -0.94 9.59 9.84
N LEU A 93 -1.42 8.96 8.77
CA LEU A 93 -2.64 9.37 8.07
C LEU A 93 -3.88 9.23 8.97
N LYS A 94 -3.92 8.17 9.79
CA LYS A 94 -4.96 7.92 10.80
C LYS A 94 -4.92 8.94 11.93
N SER A 95 -3.74 9.42 12.34
CA SER A 95 -3.61 10.43 13.40
C SER A 95 -3.94 11.86 12.96
N LEU A 96 -4.14 12.11 11.66
CA LEU A 96 -4.58 13.41 11.15
C LEU A 96 -6.08 13.66 11.37
N VAL A 97 -6.59 13.41 12.58
CA VAL A 97 -7.95 13.75 13.04
C VAL A 97 -7.85 14.41 14.41
#